data_AF-A0A6P7XEZ3-F1
#
_entry.id   AF-A0A6P7XEZ3-F1
#
_cell.length_a   1.000
_cell.length_b   1.000
_cell.length_c   1.000
_cell.angle_alpha   90.00
_cell.angle_beta   90.00
_cell.angle_gamma   90.00
#
_symmetry.space_group_name_H-M   'P 1'
#
loop_
_entity.id
_entity.type
_entity.pdbx_description
1 polymer ?
#
loop_
_entity_poly.entity_id
_entity_poly.type
_entity_poly.pdbx_seq_one_letter_code
_entity_poly.pdbx_strand_id
1 'polypeptide(L)'
;MAATASVVLRGSLRAAAVWRCSISITGGSSSYYTYPSKVLQNHLFMSTPCNITIQQYRQSSFFNKLTAEELWKGVLAETGSGGRKGRGKRSKRKFKKDLNRGQVIGEGRSGFLWPGLNAPVVKSGTIQAIGKRDQAQQEEIRAEMLRQRDEWEKKRKTKVKRERGWTGSSWGGISLGPPDPGPNRETYEEFDSRVIEVKSVFNMTAKEGRKKSVSALVVVGNGNGAAGFAVGKASDRTIALRKAKNQAMHYLHFIERYDNHTIYHDISTTFKRTTIRMKKQSRGYGLHCHRAIITICKLIGIRDMYAKVSGSTNLLNITRALFQGLTKQETHQTLADRKGLHVIEFREEYGILPLVIASPQGAAVRKDPEPEDEVPDTKLEWDDVKAAQGMKRSVWANVKRTIW
;
A
#
# COMPACT_ATOMS: atom_id res chain seq x y z
N MET A 1 -54.91 -18.61 -25.06
CA MET A 1 -54.50 -19.97 -24.66
C MET A 1 -53.16 -20.30 -25.32
N ALA A 2 -52.38 -21.17 -24.70
CA ALA A 2 -51.02 -21.61 -25.02
C ALA A 2 -49.88 -20.70 -24.51
N ALA A 3 -49.44 -21.02 -23.29
CA ALA A 3 -48.23 -20.53 -22.66
C ALA A 3 -47.01 -21.34 -23.14
N THR A 4 -45.91 -20.66 -23.46
CA THR A 4 -44.61 -21.24 -23.76
C THR A 4 -43.78 -21.36 -22.47
N ALA A 5 -43.68 -22.57 -21.93
CA ALA A 5 -42.77 -22.90 -20.84
C ALA A 5 -41.50 -23.55 -21.40
N SER A 6 -40.36 -22.86 -21.27
CA SER A 6 -39.03 -23.40 -21.56
C SER A 6 -38.39 -23.83 -20.25
N VAL A 7 -38.30 -25.14 -20.02
CA VAL A 7 -37.70 -25.75 -18.82
C VAL A 7 -36.18 -25.78 -18.98
N VAL A 8 -35.49 -24.98 -18.16
CA VAL A 8 -34.03 -25.02 -18.02
C VAL A 8 -33.66 -26.10 -17.00
N LEU A 9 -33.19 -27.25 -17.49
CA LEU A 9 -32.57 -28.29 -16.65
C LEU A 9 -31.08 -27.96 -16.44
N ARG A 10 -30.74 -27.55 -15.22
CA ARG A 10 -29.35 -27.42 -14.74
C ARG A 10 -28.74 -28.81 -14.50
N GLY A 11 -27.91 -29.27 -15.43
CA GLY A 11 -27.07 -30.46 -15.26
C GLY A 11 -25.82 -30.17 -14.41
N SER A 12 -25.60 -31.01 -13.40
CA SER A 12 -24.43 -31.02 -12.52
C SER A 12 -23.16 -31.44 -13.27
N LEU A 13 -22.15 -30.57 -13.32
CA LEU A 13 -20.81 -30.88 -13.83
C LEU A 13 -20.09 -31.81 -12.85
N ARG A 14 -20.21 -33.13 -13.07
CA ARG A 14 -19.27 -34.12 -12.52
C ARG A 14 -17.95 -34.02 -13.28
N ALA A 15 -16.86 -33.89 -12.53
CA ALA A 15 -15.50 -33.86 -13.06
C ALA A 15 -15.19 -35.17 -13.81
N ALA A 16 -15.06 -35.09 -15.14
CA ALA A 16 -14.51 -36.16 -15.94
C ALA A 16 -13.00 -36.24 -15.66
N ALA A 17 -12.55 -37.34 -15.07
CA ALA A 17 -11.14 -37.69 -15.04
C ALA A 17 -10.66 -37.91 -16.49
N VAL A 18 -9.69 -37.12 -16.94
CA VAL A 18 -9.04 -37.35 -18.23
C VAL A 18 -8.10 -38.53 -18.06
N TRP A 19 -8.52 -39.70 -18.56
CA TRP A 19 -7.66 -40.88 -18.65
C TRP A 19 -6.72 -40.69 -19.84
N ARG A 20 -5.42 -40.58 -19.59
CA ARG A 20 -4.42 -40.77 -20.65
C ARG A 20 -4.16 -42.27 -20.75
N CYS A 21 -4.70 -42.90 -21.79
CA CYS A 21 -4.35 -44.25 -22.17
C CYS A 21 -3.07 -44.18 -23.02
N SER A 22 -1.99 -44.79 -22.55
CA SER A 22 -0.80 -45.04 -23.38
C SER A 22 -0.95 -46.44 -23.96
N ILE A 23 -1.03 -46.55 -25.28
CA ILE A 23 -1.01 -47.84 -25.98
C ILE A 23 0.46 -48.18 -26.23
N SER A 24 0.96 -49.20 -25.55
CA SER A 24 2.26 -49.81 -25.86
C SER A 24 2.01 -51.12 -26.60
N ILE A 25 2.26 -51.10 -27.91
CA ILE A 25 2.30 -52.31 -28.73
C ILE A 25 3.64 -52.98 -28.45
N THR A 26 3.62 -54.15 -27.81
CA THR A 26 4.78 -55.02 -27.72
C THR A 26 4.97 -55.73 -29.05
N GLY A 27 5.75 -55.10 -29.93
CA GLY A 27 6.27 -55.69 -31.16
C GLY A 27 7.67 -55.13 -31.37
N GLY A 28 8.66 -56.02 -31.44
CA GLY A 28 10.07 -55.66 -31.45
C GLY A 28 10.52 -54.87 -32.69
N SER A 29 11.69 -54.24 -32.51
CA SER A 29 12.61 -53.67 -33.50
C SER A 29 12.34 -52.25 -34.04
N SER A 30 13.34 -51.40 -33.76
CA SER A 30 13.95 -50.31 -34.54
C SER A 30 13.10 -49.15 -35.09
N SER A 31 13.64 -47.95 -34.82
CA SER A 31 13.31 -46.61 -35.35
C SER A 31 12.95 -46.56 -36.84
N TYR A 32 12.08 -45.61 -37.24
CA TYR A 32 12.39 -44.38 -38.03
C TYR A 32 11.09 -43.59 -38.32
N TYR A 33 11.22 -42.26 -38.39
CA TYR A 33 10.17 -41.30 -38.75
C TYR A 33 9.76 -41.40 -40.22
N THR A 34 8.48 -41.19 -40.56
CA THR A 34 8.04 -40.56 -41.83
C THR A 34 6.55 -40.16 -41.83
N TYR A 35 6.26 -39.13 -42.64
CA TYR A 35 5.01 -38.35 -42.79
C TYR A 35 3.83 -39.10 -43.46
N PRO A 36 2.58 -38.60 -43.36
CA PRO A 36 1.39 -39.30 -43.85
C PRO A 36 1.01 -38.90 -45.29
N SER A 37 0.72 -39.87 -46.14
CA SER A 37 -0.05 -39.68 -47.37
C SER A 37 -0.98 -40.86 -47.63
N LYS A 38 -2.16 -40.51 -48.15
CA LYS A 38 -3.37 -41.31 -48.41
C LYS A 38 -3.10 -42.61 -49.17
N VAL A 39 -3.81 -43.70 -48.85
CA VAL A 39 -4.47 -44.60 -49.82
C VAL A 39 -5.67 -45.30 -49.16
N LEU A 40 -6.84 -45.17 -49.79
CA LEU A 40 -8.02 -46.01 -49.60
C LEU A 40 -7.78 -47.37 -50.26
N GLN A 41 -7.84 -48.47 -49.52
CA GLN A 41 -8.10 -49.79 -50.08
C GLN A 41 -8.83 -50.65 -49.06
N ASN A 42 -10.08 -50.96 -49.38
CA ASN A 42 -10.93 -51.90 -48.68
C ASN A 42 -10.35 -53.30 -48.86
N HIS A 43 -9.81 -53.88 -47.78
CA HIS A 43 -9.65 -55.33 -47.67
C HIS A 43 -10.28 -55.78 -46.35
N LEU A 44 -11.34 -56.58 -46.48
CA LEU A 44 -11.94 -57.36 -45.41
C LEU A 44 -10.86 -58.30 -44.83
N PHE A 45 -10.32 -57.95 -43.67
CA PHE A 45 -9.65 -58.90 -42.80
C PHE A 45 -10.59 -59.26 -41.66
N MET A 46 -10.96 -60.53 -41.59
CA MET A 46 -11.60 -61.14 -40.43
C MET A 46 -10.65 -61.00 -39.24
N SER A 47 -10.86 -59.99 -38.40
CA SER A 47 -10.09 -59.81 -37.17
C SER A 47 -10.46 -60.91 -36.17
N THR A 48 -9.46 -61.67 -35.74
CA THR A 48 -9.54 -62.48 -34.53
C THR A 48 -9.79 -61.56 -33.34
N PRO A 49 -10.55 -61.99 -32.32
CA PRO A 49 -10.82 -61.14 -31.16
C PRO A 49 -9.50 -60.86 -30.42
N CYS A 50 -8.92 -59.67 -30.65
CA CYS A 50 -7.84 -59.18 -29.82
C CYS A 50 -8.42 -58.91 -28.42
N ASN A 51 -8.10 -59.77 -27.46
CA ASN A 51 -8.32 -59.49 -26.05
C ASN A 51 -7.46 -58.29 -25.65
N ILE A 52 -8.06 -57.10 -25.65
CA ILE A 52 -7.42 -55.88 -25.12
C ILE A 52 -7.45 -56.01 -23.59
N THR A 53 -6.37 -56.51 -23.01
CA THR A 53 -6.16 -56.44 -21.56
C THR A 53 -5.83 -55.00 -21.20
N ILE A 54 -6.83 -54.23 -20.75
CA ILE A 54 -6.63 -52.89 -20.21
C ILE A 54 -5.97 -53.04 -18.83
N GLN A 55 -4.64 -52.97 -18.78
CA GLN A 55 -3.92 -52.96 -17.52
C GLN A 55 -4.08 -51.60 -16.83
N GLN A 56 -4.92 -51.52 -15.79
CA GLN A 56 -5.10 -50.31 -14.99
C GLN A 56 -3.83 -50.00 -14.19
N TYR A 57 -2.95 -49.17 -14.72
CA TYR A 57 -1.85 -48.60 -13.95
C TYR A 57 -2.38 -47.54 -12.98
N ARG A 58 -2.52 -47.91 -11.69
CA ARG A 58 -2.69 -46.92 -10.62
C ARG A 58 -1.35 -46.26 -10.33
N GLN A 59 -1.16 -45.04 -10.83
CA GLN A 59 0.03 -44.21 -10.59
C GLN A 59 0.18 -43.76 -9.11
N SER A 60 -0.81 -44.05 -8.25
CA SER A 60 -0.77 -43.69 -6.83
C SER A 60 -0.79 -44.95 -5.95
N SER A 61 0.31 -45.18 -5.23
CA SER A 61 0.40 -46.16 -4.14
C SER A 61 0.50 -45.44 -2.79
N PHE A 62 0.42 -46.17 -1.67
CA PHE A 62 0.70 -45.61 -0.34
C PHE A 62 2.13 -45.05 -0.25
N PHE A 63 3.10 -45.78 -0.80
CA PHE A 63 4.52 -45.42 -0.77
C PHE A 63 4.87 -44.22 -1.65
N ASN A 64 4.04 -43.88 -2.64
CA ASN A 64 4.27 -42.74 -3.54
C ASN A 64 3.53 -41.47 -3.10
N LYS A 65 3.06 -41.39 -1.84
CA LYS A 65 2.42 -40.20 -1.29
C LYS A 65 3.45 -39.26 -0.68
N LEU A 66 3.43 -38.01 -1.12
CA LEU A 66 4.27 -36.95 -0.58
C LEU A 66 3.59 -36.20 0.56
N THR A 67 4.39 -35.46 1.32
CA THR A 67 3.89 -34.58 2.37
C THR A 67 3.15 -33.38 1.78
N ALA A 68 2.25 -32.78 2.56
CA ALA A 68 1.51 -31.59 2.11
C ALA A 68 2.43 -30.42 1.75
N GLU A 69 3.58 -30.28 2.41
CA GLU A 69 4.54 -29.21 2.14
C GLU A 69 5.18 -29.33 0.76
N GLU A 70 5.59 -30.55 0.39
CA GLU A 70 6.17 -30.84 -0.93
C GLU A 70 5.15 -30.62 -2.04
N LEU A 71 3.91 -31.08 -1.84
CA LEU A 71 2.81 -30.86 -2.78
C LEU A 71 2.54 -29.36 -2.96
N TRP A 72 2.43 -28.60 -1.88
CA TRP A 72 2.20 -27.16 -1.95
C TRP A 72 3.37 -26.40 -2.57
N LYS A 73 4.62 -26.82 -2.30
CA LYS A 73 5.83 -26.25 -2.92
C LYS A 73 5.79 -26.39 -4.44
N GLY A 74 5.40 -27.57 -4.93
CA GLY A 74 5.21 -27.81 -6.37
C GLY A 74 4.06 -27.00 -6.97
N VAL A 75 2.91 -26.94 -6.28
CA VAL A 75 1.72 -26.22 -6.76
C VAL A 75 1.92 -24.70 -6.84
N LEU A 76 2.58 -24.11 -5.84
CA LEU A 76 2.81 -22.67 -5.74
C LEU A 76 3.92 -22.19 -6.69
N ALA A 77 4.92 -23.04 -6.95
CA ALA A 77 6.03 -22.78 -7.87
C ALA A 77 6.75 -21.43 -7.62
N GLU A 78 6.88 -21.02 -6.36
CA GLU A 78 7.41 -19.69 -5.98
C GLU A 78 8.89 -19.51 -6.34
N THR A 79 9.67 -20.58 -6.32
CA THR A 79 11.13 -20.58 -6.55
C THR A 79 11.53 -20.74 -8.02
N GLY A 80 10.56 -20.79 -8.94
CA GLY A 80 10.80 -21.01 -10.37
C GLY A 80 11.49 -19.84 -11.09
N SER A 81 12.09 -20.14 -12.25
CA SER A 81 12.74 -19.14 -13.13
C SER A 81 11.79 -18.01 -13.56
N GLY A 82 10.50 -18.30 -13.69
CA GLY A 82 9.46 -17.31 -14.02
C GLY A 82 9.25 -16.24 -12.94
N GLY A 83 9.45 -16.59 -11.66
CA GLY A 83 9.31 -15.68 -10.53
C GLY A 83 10.45 -14.66 -10.44
N ARG A 84 11.67 -15.05 -10.85
CA ARG A 84 12.89 -14.24 -10.70
C ARG A 84 12.89 -12.97 -11.54
N LYS A 85 12.41 -13.03 -12.78
CA LYS A 85 12.46 -11.93 -13.76
C LYS A 85 11.08 -11.38 -14.16
N GLY A 86 10.06 -11.60 -13.32
CA GLY A 86 8.72 -11.05 -13.55
C GLY A 86 8.01 -11.59 -14.79
N ARG A 87 8.32 -12.82 -15.23
CA ARG A 87 7.71 -13.45 -16.42
C ARG A 87 6.27 -13.92 -16.16
N GLY A 88 5.91 -14.14 -14.89
CA GLY A 88 4.57 -14.57 -14.48
C GLY A 88 3.60 -13.41 -14.22
N LYS A 89 2.40 -13.48 -14.81
CA LYS A 89 1.29 -12.58 -14.50
C LYS A 89 0.76 -12.84 -13.08
N ARG A 90 0.41 -11.79 -12.34
CA ARG A 90 -0.07 -11.88 -10.95
C ARG A 90 -1.59 -11.91 -10.78
N SER A 91 -2.35 -11.87 -11.88
CA SER A 91 -3.82 -11.77 -11.85
C SER A 91 -4.51 -12.99 -11.22
N LYS A 92 -4.03 -14.20 -11.52
CA LYS A 92 -4.56 -15.47 -10.99
C LYS A 92 -3.48 -16.22 -10.20
N ARG A 93 -3.02 -15.63 -9.09
CA ARG A 93 -2.05 -16.28 -8.20
C ARG A 93 -2.71 -17.40 -7.40
N LYS A 94 -2.06 -18.56 -7.33
CA LYS A 94 -2.46 -19.65 -6.42
C LYS A 94 -2.13 -19.27 -4.98
N PHE A 95 -2.93 -19.74 -4.03
CA PHE A 95 -2.70 -19.50 -2.61
C PHE A 95 -2.66 -20.83 -1.86
N LYS A 96 -1.71 -20.95 -0.92
CA LYS A 96 -1.66 -22.09 0.01
C LYS A 96 -2.96 -22.14 0.81
N LYS A 97 -3.50 -23.35 1.00
CA LYS A 97 -4.59 -23.63 1.93
C LYS A 97 -4.13 -24.75 2.83
N ASP A 98 -4.16 -24.50 4.13
CA ASP A 98 -3.89 -25.54 5.11
C ASP A 98 -5.10 -26.46 5.21
N LEU A 99 -4.87 -27.77 5.01
CA LEU A 99 -5.90 -28.80 5.04
C LEU A 99 -6.05 -29.43 6.42
N ASN A 100 -5.07 -29.25 7.31
CA ASN A 100 -5.08 -29.80 8.67
C ASN A 100 -5.92 -28.92 9.62
N ARG A 101 -6.15 -27.66 9.26
CA ARG A 101 -6.99 -26.73 10.02
C ARG A 101 -8.45 -27.20 10.06
N GLY A 102 -9.00 -27.33 11.26
CA GLY A 102 -10.40 -27.74 11.47
C GLY A 102 -10.62 -29.26 11.45
N GLN A 103 -9.55 -30.05 11.51
CA GLN A 103 -9.63 -31.50 11.71
C GLN A 103 -9.33 -31.84 13.18
N VAL A 104 -10.09 -32.78 13.73
CA VAL A 104 -9.90 -33.30 15.10
C VAL A 104 -9.33 -34.71 15.02
N ILE A 105 -8.38 -35.03 15.90
CA ILE A 105 -7.76 -36.35 15.95
C ILE A 105 -8.82 -37.38 16.37
N GLY A 106 -8.87 -38.52 15.68
CA GLY A 106 -9.88 -39.56 15.91
C GLY A 106 -11.18 -39.37 15.13
N GLU A 107 -11.41 -38.20 14.53
CA GLU A 107 -12.56 -37.99 13.64
C GLU A 107 -12.32 -38.57 12.25
N GLY A 108 -13.29 -39.35 11.77
CA GLY A 108 -13.21 -40.04 10.51
C GLY A 108 -14.56 -40.17 9.83
N ARG A 109 -14.57 -40.55 8.55
CA ARG A 109 -15.82 -40.71 7.78
C ARG A 109 -16.76 -41.73 8.40
N SER A 110 -16.21 -42.78 9.00
CA SER A 110 -16.92 -43.88 9.65
C SER A 110 -17.64 -43.51 10.95
N GLY A 111 -17.31 -42.36 11.56
CA GLY A 111 -17.99 -41.87 12.77
C GLY A 111 -17.74 -42.71 14.03
N PHE A 112 -16.58 -43.37 14.14
CA PHE A 112 -16.19 -44.09 15.35
C PHE A 112 -15.88 -43.11 16.50
N LEU A 113 -16.24 -43.51 17.71
CA LEU A 113 -15.95 -42.84 18.97
C LEU A 113 -14.87 -43.64 19.70
N TRP A 114 -13.69 -43.04 19.79
CA TRP A 114 -12.50 -43.55 20.46
C TRP A 114 -12.37 -42.84 21.81
N PRO A 115 -12.61 -43.54 22.93
CA PRO A 115 -12.38 -43.00 24.27
C PRO A 115 -10.92 -42.51 24.40
N GLY A 116 -10.74 -41.24 24.74
CA GLY A 116 -9.43 -40.58 24.86
C GLY A 116 -8.94 -39.80 23.63
N LEU A 117 -9.60 -39.91 22.47
CA LEU A 117 -9.30 -39.08 21.29
C LEU A 117 -10.44 -38.11 20.98
N ASN A 118 -11.57 -38.63 20.51
CA ASN A 118 -12.75 -37.83 20.14
C ASN A 118 -13.95 -38.01 21.08
N ALA A 119 -13.88 -38.98 22.00
CA ALA A 119 -14.85 -39.17 23.08
C ALA A 119 -14.12 -39.13 24.45
N PRO A 120 -14.75 -38.64 25.52
CA PRO A 120 -14.15 -38.66 26.84
C PRO A 120 -14.02 -40.09 27.37
N VAL A 121 -12.92 -40.38 28.07
CA VAL A 121 -12.61 -41.72 28.60
C VAL A 121 -13.66 -42.21 29.60
N VAL A 122 -14.15 -41.31 30.45
CA VAL A 122 -15.16 -41.61 31.48
C VAL A 122 -16.39 -40.75 31.23
N LYS A 123 -17.57 -41.34 31.30
CA LYS A 123 -18.86 -40.61 31.30
C LYS A 123 -19.76 -41.21 32.36
N SER A 124 -20.21 -40.37 33.28
CA SER A 124 -21.05 -40.78 34.43
C SER A 124 -20.43 -41.88 35.31
N GLY A 125 -19.11 -41.82 35.53
CA GLY A 125 -18.39 -42.77 36.39
C GLY A 125 -17.99 -44.10 35.75
N THR A 126 -18.44 -44.37 34.52
CA THR A 126 -18.13 -45.60 33.78
C THR A 126 -17.14 -45.33 32.64
N ILE A 127 -16.18 -46.24 32.43
CA ILE A 127 -15.26 -46.20 31.29
C ILE A 127 -16.06 -46.44 30.01
N GLN A 128 -15.90 -45.56 29.03
CA GLN A 128 -16.57 -45.72 27.74
C GLN A 128 -15.90 -46.81 26.90
N ALA A 129 -16.72 -47.63 26.23
CA ALA A 129 -16.27 -48.54 25.18
C ALA A 129 -16.21 -47.82 23.82
N ILE A 130 -15.55 -48.44 22.83
CA ILE A 130 -15.52 -47.93 21.45
C ILE A 130 -16.95 -47.91 20.90
N GLY A 131 -17.41 -46.72 20.52
CA GLY A 131 -18.75 -46.50 19.98
C GLY A 131 -18.73 -46.17 18.50
N LYS A 132 -19.91 -46.11 17.88
CA LYS A 132 -20.11 -45.57 16.54
C LYS A 132 -21.33 -44.65 16.56
N ARG A 133 -21.22 -43.48 15.95
CA ARG A 133 -22.33 -42.53 15.82
C ARG A 133 -23.39 -43.05 14.85
N ASP A 134 -24.61 -42.58 15.04
CA ASP A 134 -25.69 -42.75 14.07
C ASP A 134 -25.36 -42.00 12.77
N GLN A 135 -25.93 -42.49 11.66
CA GLN A 135 -25.71 -41.87 10.35
C GLN A 135 -26.16 -40.41 10.32
N ALA A 136 -27.32 -40.10 10.92
CA ALA A 136 -27.86 -38.74 10.99
C ALA A 136 -26.93 -37.78 11.75
N GLN A 137 -26.45 -38.19 12.94
CA GLN A 137 -25.50 -37.41 13.73
C GLN A 137 -24.18 -37.18 12.98
N GLN A 138 -23.71 -38.20 12.27
CA GLN A 138 -22.48 -38.11 11.48
C GLN A 138 -22.63 -37.16 10.28
N GLU A 139 -23.80 -37.12 9.65
CA GLU A 139 -24.12 -36.19 8.58
C GLU A 139 -24.21 -34.75 9.08
N GLU A 140 -24.78 -34.54 10.27
CA GLU A 140 -24.83 -33.24 10.92
C GLU A 140 -23.43 -32.68 11.20
N ILE A 141 -22.55 -33.48 11.81
CA ILE A 141 -21.15 -33.07 12.06
C ILE A 141 -20.42 -32.75 10.75
N ARG A 142 -20.65 -33.54 9.69
CA ARG A 142 -20.09 -33.24 8.36
C ARG A 142 -20.62 -31.93 7.79
N ALA A 143 -21.91 -31.68 7.92
CA ALA A 143 -22.53 -30.43 7.48
C ALA A 143 -21.98 -29.24 8.28
N GLU A 144 -21.78 -29.41 9.58
CA GLU A 144 -21.17 -28.40 10.44
C GLU A 144 -19.71 -28.10 10.03
N MET A 145 -18.89 -29.13 9.82
CA MET A 145 -17.52 -28.96 9.31
C MET A 145 -17.50 -28.20 7.98
N LEU A 146 -18.43 -28.48 7.07
CA LEU A 146 -18.57 -27.76 5.80
C LEU A 146 -18.98 -26.29 6.02
N ARG A 147 -19.91 -26.02 6.93
CA ARG A 147 -20.31 -24.66 7.30
C ARG A 147 -19.12 -23.87 7.86
N GLN A 148 -18.39 -24.44 8.82
CA GLN A 148 -17.21 -23.80 9.41
C GLN A 148 -16.13 -23.50 8.35
N ARG A 149 -15.91 -24.43 7.41
CA ARG A 149 -15.00 -24.22 6.26
C ARG A 149 -15.46 -23.05 5.39
N ASP A 150 -16.74 -22.99 5.04
CA ASP A 150 -17.28 -21.98 4.13
C ASP A 150 -17.32 -20.60 4.79
N GLU A 151 -17.64 -20.54 6.08
CA GLU A 151 -17.51 -19.32 6.89
C GLU A 151 -16.07 -18.83 6.95
N TRP A 152 -15.11 -19.73 7.16
CA TRP A 152 -13.69 -19.38 7.15
C TRP A 152 -13.24 -18.84 5.79
N GLU A 153 -13.69 -19.46 4.69
CA GLU A 153 -13.41 -18.97 3.34
C GLU A 153 -14.04 -17.61 3.08
N LYS A 154 -15.27 -17.38 3.55
CA LYS A 154 -15.95 -16.09 3.46
C LYS A 154 -15.13 -15.01 4.17
N LYS A 155 -14.76 -15.26 5.43
CA LYS A 155 -13.91 -14.34 6.24
C LYS A 155 -12.57 -14.05 5.55
N ARG A 156 -11.92 -15.06 4.96
CA ARG A 156 -10.66 -14.90 4.21
C ARG A 156 -10.81 -14.06 2.93
N LYS A 157 -11.94 -14.18 2.23
CA LYS A 157 -12.23 -13.43 0.98
C LYS A 157 -12.66 -11.99 1.27
N THR A 158 -13.22 -11.72 2.44
CA THR A 158 -13.60 -10.37 2.86
C THR A 158 -12.39 -9.45 2.95
N LYS A 159 -12.39 -8.39 2.15
CA LYS A 159 -11.33 -7.37 2.14
C LYS A 159 -11.66 -6.28 3.14
N VAL A 160 -10.73 -5.99 4.06
CA VAL A 160 -10.82 -4.86 4.98
C VAL A 160 -10.82 -3.55 4.19
N LYS A 161 -11.76 -2.65 4.48
CA LYS A 161 -11.80 -1.31 3.90
C LYS A 161 -10.58 -0.54 4.41
N ARG A 162 -9.76 -0.05 3.49
CA ARG A 162 -8.57 0.76 3.82
C ARG A 162 -8.83 2.20 3.42
N GLU A 163 -8.46 3.14 4.29
CA GLU A 163 -8.43 4.54 3.92
C GLU A 163 -7.47 4.74 2.73
N ARG A 164 -7.92 5.50 1.73
CA ARG A 164 -7.11 5.80 0.55
C ARG A 164 -6.29 7.07 0.81
N GLY A 165 -5.10 7.14 0.21
CA GLY A 165 -4.36 8.40 0.10
C GLY A 165 -4.92 9.28 -1.03
N TRP A 166 -4.04 9.92 -1.78
CA TRP A 166 -4.44 10.84 -2.87
C TRP A 166 -5.21 10.16 -4.00
N THR A 167 -5.03 8.85 -4.21
CA THR A 167 -5.70 8.07 -5.26
C THR A 167 -5.85 6.63 -4.81
N GLY A 168 -6.84 5.89 -5.30
CA GLY A 168 -7.15 4.54 -4.79
C GLY A 168 -6.00 3.52 -4.89
N SER A 169 -5.19 3.60 -5.95
CA SER A 169 -4.03 2.71 -6.16
C SER A 169 -2.68 3.30 -5.73
N SER A 170 -2.63 4.61 -5.46
CA SER A 170 -1.41 5.31 -5.10
C SER A 170 -1.06 5.07 -3.64
N TRP A 171 0.24 5.14 -3.32
CA TRP A 171 0.72 5.13 -1.95
C TRP A 171 0.82 6.53 -1.34
N GLY A 172 0.88 7.57 -2.17
CA GLY A 172 1.00 8.95 -1.68
C GLY A 172 -0.20 9.35 -0.83
N GLY A 173 0.07 9.91 0.35
CA GLY A 173 -0.92 10.35 1.33
C GLY A 173 -1.40 9.27 2.31
N ILE A 174 -0.96 8.01 2.18
CA ILE A 174 -1.32 6.94 3.13
C ILE A 174 -0.51 7.12 4.43
N SER A 175 -1.17 7.01 5.59
CA SER A 175 -0.50 6.92 6.88
C SER A 175 0.09 5.51 7.10
N LEU A 176 1.32 5.46 7.59
CA LEU A 176 2.01 4.25 8.02
C LEU A 176 1.89 3.99 9.53
N GLY A 177 1.27 4.91 10.28
CA GLY A 177 1.30 4.94 11.73
C GLY A 177 2.62 5.48 12.31
N PRO A 178 2.79 5.42 13.64
CA PRO A 178 3.96 5.96 14.32
C PRO A 178 5.25 5.20 13.98
N PRO A 179 6.43 5.84 14.16
CA PRO A 179 7.74 5.18 14.04
C PRO A 179 7.86 3.98 14.97
N ASP A 180 8.75 3.04 14.63
CA ASP A 180 9.03 1.91 15.54
C ASP A 180 9.81 2.44 16.76
N PRO A 181 9.59 1.89 17.98
CA PRO A 181 10.29 2.35 19.18
C PRO A 181 11.80 2.09 19.09
N GLY A 182 12.58 2.99 19.67
CA GLY A 182 14.03 2.89 19.72
C GLY A 182 14.52 1.79 20.69
N PRO A 183 15.79 1.37 20.59
CA PRO A 183 16.37 0.39 21.53
C PRO A 183 16.39 0.90 22.98
N ASN A 184 16.44 2.22 23.18
CA ASN A 184 16.48 2.87 24.49
C ASN A 184 15.07 3.10 25.11
N ARG A 185 14.04 2.37 24.65
CA ARG A 185 12.62 2.56 25.03
C ARG A 185 12.04 3.94 24.67
N GLU A 186 12.65 4.64 23.72
CA GLU A 186 12.08 5.85 23.13
C GLU A 186 10.81 5.48 22.33
N THR A 187 9.69 6.12 22.66
CA THR A 187 8.39 5.87 22.03
C THR A 187 7.92 7.15 21.34
N TYR A 188 7.32 6.99 20.15
CA TYR A 188 6.97 8.11 19.26
C TYR A 188 5.48 8.10 18.87
N GLU A 189 4.58 7.84 19.82
CA GLU A 189 3.14 7.66 19.54
C GLU A 189 2.47 8.94 19.01
N GLU A 190 3.00 10.10 19.37
CA GLU A 190 2.52 11.42 18.93
C GLU A 190 2.84 11.72 17.46
N PHE A 191 3.73 10.96 16.84
CA PHE A 191 4.15 11.19 15.47
C PHE A 191 3.30 10.40 14.48
N ASP A 192 2.74 11.07 13.47
CA ASP A 192 2.16 10.41 12.29
C ASP A 192 3.19 10.39 11.15
N SER A 193 3.21 9.28 10.42
CA SER A 193 4.11 9.09 9.28
C SER A 193 3.30 8.93 8.01
N ARG A 194 3.51 9.80 7.02
CA ARG A 194 2.81 9.72 5.73
C ARG A 194 3.75 9.51 4.57
N VAL A 195 3.32 8.67 3.64
CA VAL A 195 4.06 8.38 2.42
C VAL A 195 3.86 9.50 1.41
N ILE A 196 4.94 10.04 0.86
CA ILE A 196 4.88 11.04 -0.21
C ILE A 196 5.04 10.37 -1.57
N GLU A 197 6.02 9.48 -1.71
CA GLU A 197 6.32 8.84 -2.99
C GLU A 197 6.85 7.42 -2.81
N VAL A 198 6.40 6.49 -3.66
CA VAL A 198 6.96 5.14 -3.76
C VAL A 198 7.30 4.85 -5.21
N LYS A 199 8.59 4.72 -5.51
CA LYS A 199 9.13 4.43 -6.85
C LYS A 199 9.75 3.04 -6.89
N SER A 200 9.53 2.31 -7.98
CA SER A 200 10.35 1.14 -8.31
C SER A 200 11.51 1.60 -9.19
N VAL A 201 12.72 1.45 -8.69
CA VAL A 201 13.96 1.77 -9.40
C VAL A 201 14.68 0.49 -9.80
N PHE A 202 15.48 0.53 -10.86
CA PHE A 202 16.18 -0.64 -11.36
C PHE A 202 17.67 -0.33 -11.48
N ASN A 203 18.50 -1.30 -11.09
CA ASN A 203 19.93 -1.26 -11.31
C ASN A 203 20.35 -2.43 -12.22
N MET A 204 21.29 -2.21 -13.13
CA MET A 204 21.84 -3.29 -13.95
C MET A 204 22.95 -3.99 -13.18
N THR A 205 22.89 -5.31 -13.11
CA THR A 205 23.87 -6.16 -12.40
C THR A 205 24.36 -7.24 -13.35
N ALA A 206 25.63 -7.64 -13.21
CA ALA A 206 26.25 -8.63 -14.10
C ALA A 206 25.53 -9.98 -14.08
N LYS A 207 25.10 -10.46 -12.90
CA LYS A 207 24.48 -11.79 -12.75
C LYS A 207 22.97 -11.79 -13.01
N GLU A 208 22.23 -10.86 -12.40
CA GLU A 208 20.76 -10.87 -12.44
C GLU A 208 20.21 -10.09 -13.64
N GLY A 209 20.99 -9.19 -14.22
CA GLY A 209 20.53 -8.17 -15.15
C GLY A 209 19.83 -7.05 -14.40
N ARG A 210 18.58 -6.73 -14.76
CA ARG A 210 17.80 -5.66 -14.13
C ARG A 210 17.31 -6.07 -12.73
N LYS A 211 18.04 -5.64 -11.70
CA LYS A 211 17.66 -5.81 -10.30
C LYS A 211 16.70 -4.72 -9.86
N LYS A 212 15.51 -5.10 -9.41
CA LYS A 212 14.49 -4.18 -8.91
C LYS A 212 14.75 -3.82 -7.45
N SER A 213 14.71 -2.53 -7.15
CA SER A 213 14.64 -1.99 -5.78
C SER A 213 13.47 -1.00 -5.68
N VAL A 214 13.00 -0.76 -4.45
CA VAL A 214 11.96 0.20 -4.15
C VAL A 214 12.58 1.35 -3.36
N SER A 215 12.28 2.57 -3.79
CA SER A 215 12.62 3.81 -3.10
C SER A 215 11.33 4.43 -2.56
N ALA A 216 11.28 4.70 -1.26
CA ALA A 216 10.15 5.33 -0.59
C ALA A 216 10.59 6.65 0.05
N LEU A 217 9.85 7.72 -0.20
CA LEU A 217 9.97 9.02 0.48
C LEU A 217 8.82 9.12 1.49
N VAL A 218 9.18 9.24 2.76
CA VAL A 218 8.24 9.32 3.88
C VAL A 218 8.54 10.60 4.67
N VAL A 219 7.48 11.23 5.16
CA VAL A 219 7.52 12.39 6.04
C VAL A 219 6.88 12.00 7.36
N VAL A 220 7.44 12.48 8.45
CA VAL A 220 6.97 12.23 9.81
C VAL A 220 6.81 13.57 10.52
N GLY A 221 5.80 13.71 11.38
CA GLY A 221 5.63 14.92 12.19
C GLY A 221 4.60 14.74 13.30
N ASN A 222 4.69 15.61 14.31
CA ASN A 222 3.86 15.56 15.53
C ASN A 222 2.70 16.57 15.53
N GLY A 223 2.50 17.33 14.45
CA GLY A 223 1.49 18.39 14.36
C GLY A 223 1.82 19.67 15.17
N ASN A 224 2.96 19.69 15.86
CA ASN A 224 3.39 20.75 16.76
C ASN A 224 4.72 21.40 16.32
N GLY A 225 4.90 21.57 15.01
CA GLY A 225 6.08 22.20 14.43
C GLY A 225 7.26 21.26 14.19
N ALA A 226 7.33 20.09 14.82
CA ALA A 226 8.40 19.12 14.57
C ALA A 226 8.02 18.19 13.42
N ALA A 227 8.80 18.23 12.33
CA ALA A 227 8.63 17.33 11.20
C ALA A 227 9.95 17.02 10.51
N GLY A 228 10.05 15.85 9.90
CA GLY A 228 11.24 15.40 9.20
C GLY A 228 10.88 14.52 8.02
N PHE A 229 11.83 14.29 7.13
CA PHE A 229 11.63 13.41 5.98
C PHE A 229 12.87 12.60 5.68
N ALA A 230 12.67 11.39 5.16
CA ALA A 230 13.77 10.55 4.72
C ALA A 230 13.40 9.66 3.54
N VAL A 231 14.44 9.16 2.86
CA VAL A 231 14.31 8.25 1.73
C VAL A 231 14.84 6.89 2.14
N GLY A 232 13.97 5.87 2.14
CA GLY A 232 14.34 4.48 2.36
C GLY A 232 14.42 3.70 1.06
N LYS A 233 15.47 2.89 0.89
CA LYS A 233 15.62 1.98 -0.24
C LYS A 233 15.80 0.53 0.22
N ALA A 234 15.07 -0.39 -0.39
CA ALA A 234 15.18 -1.83 -0.17
C ALA A 234 14.63 -2.63 -1.36
N SER A 235 14.86 -3.95 -1.39
CA SER A 235 14.22 -4.86 -2.35
C SER A 235 12.70 -4.89 -2.16
N ASP A 236 12.27 -5.00 -0.91
CA ASP A 236 10.87 -5.06 -0.51
C ASP A 236 10.31 -3.69 -0.12
N ARG A 237 9.07 -3.44 -0.52
CA ARG A 237 8.38 -2.17 -0.26
C ARG A 237 8.17 -1.91 1.22
N THR A 238 7.74 -2.91 1.98
CA THR A 238 7.47 -2.79 3.43
C THR A 238 8.75 -2.44 4.19
N ILE A 239 9.87 -3.08 3.83
CA ILE A 239 11.19 -2.79 4.41
C ILE A 239 11.64 -1.38 4.04
N ALA A 240 11.46 -0.95 2.79
CA ALA A 240 11.81 0.41 2.35
C ALA A 240 11.01 1.48 3.11
N LEU A 241 9.70 1.27 3.30
CA LEU A 241 8.84 2.17 4.07
C LEU A 241 9.26 2.24 5.54
N ARG A 242 9.52 1.09 6.17
CA ARG A 242 10.01 1.03 7.56
C ARG A 242 11.33 1.78 7.74
N LYS A 243 12.30 1.55 6.83
CA LYS A 243 13.58 2.27 6.83
C LYS A 243 13.38 3.78 6.70
N ALA A 244 12.56 4.21 5.75
CA ALA A 244 12.27 5.63 5.55
C ALA A 244 11.61 6.25 6.79
N LYS A 245 10.64 5.55 7.39
CA LYS A 245 9.93 5.98 8.60
C LYS A 245 10.89 6.21 9.77
N ASN A 246 11.69 5.20 10.12
CA ASN A 246 12.57 5.27 11.28
C ASN A 246 13.74 6.25 11.02
N GLN A 247 14.23 6.34 9.78
CA GLN A 247 15.28 7.29 9.43
C GLN A 247 14.80 8.75 9.50
N ALA A 248 13.54 9.03 9.14
CA ALA A 248 13.01 10.40 9.17
C ALA A 248 12.99 10.98 10.58
N MET A 249 12.83 10.15 11.62
CA MET A 249 12.85 10.58 13.01
C MET A 249 14.20 11.13 13.48
N HIS A 250 15.30 10.70 12.86
CA HIS A 250 16.62 11.23 13.19
C HIS A 250 16.91 12.57 12.51
N TYR A 251 16.10 12.99 11.53
CA TYR A 251 16.28 14.23 10.76
C TYR A 251 15.05 15.13 10.88
N LEU A 252 14.69 15.47 12.11
CA LEU A 252 13.60 16.39 12.41
C LEU A 252 14.07 17.85 12.27
N HIS A 253 13.18 18.68 11.73
CA HIS A 253 13.26 20.12 11.71
C HIS A 253 12.16 20.69 12.61
N PHE A 254 12.51 21.70 13.38
CA PHE A 254 11.52 22.51 14.08
C PHE A 254 11.11 23.66 13.18
N ILE A 255 9.83 23.70 12.83
CA ILE A 255 9.22 24.72 11.99
C ILE A 255 8.38 25.63 12.87
N GLU A 256 8.81 26.88 12.98
CA GLU A 256 8.08 27.90 13.71
C GLU A 256 6.78 28.25 12.97
N ARG A 257 5.74 28.62 13.73
CA ARG A 257 4.43 28.93 13.17
C ARG A 257 3.94 30.21 13.79
N TYR A 258 3.45 31.13 12.96
CA TYR A 258 2.77 32.31 13.42
C TYR A 258 1.38 31.90 13.93
N ASP A 259 1.10 32.22 15.19
CA ASP A 259 -0.18 31.98 15.85
C ASP A 259 -0.66 30.51 15.70
N ASN A 260 0.31 29.58 15.68
CA ASN A 260 0.13 28.13 15.52
C ASN A 260 -0.66 27.68 14.27
N HIS A 261 -0.87 28.53 13.27
CA HIS A 261 -1.69 28.18 12.09
C HIS A 261 -1.00 28.44 10.74
N THR A 262 -0.14 29.45 10.60
CA THR A 262 0.48 29.87 9.32
C THR A 262 1.99 30.14 9.47
N ILE A 263 2.65 30.48 8.37
CA ILE A 263 4.04 30.98 8.29
C ILE A 263 4.13 32.47 8.66
N TYR A 264 5.32 32.94 9.04
CA TYR A 264 5.53 34.33 9.50
C TYR A 264 5.44 35.38 8.38
N HIS A 265 6.02 35.11 7.21
CA HIS A 265 6.03 36.01 6.07
C HIS A 265 5.98 35.21 4.76
N ASP A 266 5.85 35.91 3.63
CA ASP A 266 5.83 35.28 2.31
C ASP A 266 7.22 34.76 1.92
N ILE A 267 7.31 33.48 1.59
CA ILE A 267 8.58 32.79 1.34
C ILE A 267 8.68 32.39 -0.12
N SER A 268 9.73 32.86 -0.80
CA SER A 268 10.13 32.36 -2.11
C SER A 268 11.42 31.55 -1.97
N THR A 269 11.36 30.25 -2.23
CA THR A 269 12.52 29.36 -2.13
C THR A 269 12.70 28.55 -3.39
N THR A 270 13.92 28.52 -3.89
CA THR A 270 14.31 27.67 -5.02
C THR A 270 15.29 26.61 -4.56
N PHE A 271 14.97 25.34 -4.86
CA PHE A 271 15.89 24.22 -4.70
C PHE A 271 16.09 23.55 -6.06
N LYS A 272 17.33 23.59 -6.57
CA LYS A 272 17.65 23.14 -7.93
C LYS A 272 16.75 23.85 -8.96
N ARG A 273 15.99 23.10 -9.76
CA ARG A 273 15.05 23.62 -10.77
C ARG A 273 13.60 23.69 -10.28
N THR A 274 13.38 23.64 -8.97
CA THR A 274 12.05 23.64 -8.35
C THR A 274 11.93 24.88 -7.48
N THR A 275 11.00 25.77 -7.85
CA THR A 275 10.72 27.00 -7.09
C THR A 275 9.38 26.86 -6.40
N ILE A 276 9.34 27.12 -5.11
CA ILE A 276 8.13 27.15 -4.30
C ILE A 276 7.94 28.57 -3.79
N ARG A 277 6.74 29.10 -4.03
CA ARG A 277 6.31 30.40 -3.53
C ARG A 277 5.16 30.18 -2.56
N MET A 278 5.38 30.53 -1.31
CA MET A 278 4.45 30.36 -0.21
C MET A 278 3.98 31.72 0.25
N LYS A 279 2.69 31.87 0.51
CA LYS A 279 2.11 33.10 1.04
C LYS A 279 1.46 32.84 2.39
N LYS A 280 1.68 33.74 3.34
CA LYS A 280 0.94 33.79 4.61
C LYS A 280 -0.53 34.06 4.29
N GLN A 281 -1.44 33.39 5.01
CA GLN A 281 -2.88 33.56 4.83
C GLN A 281 -3.55 33.67 6.20
N SER A 282 -4.70 34.34 6.24
CA SER A 282 -5.51 34.48 7.45
C SER A 282 -6.17 33.15 7.84
N ARG A 283 -6.67 33.10 9.08
CA ARG A 283 -7.37 31.93 9.62
C ARG A 283 -8.62 31.63 8.78
N GLY A 284 -8.83 30.37 8.44
CA GLY A 284 -10.01 29.91 7.68
C GLY A 284 -9.80 29.86 6.16
N TYR A 285 -8.63 30.26 5.66
CA TYR A 285 -8.27 30.10 4.25
C TYR A 285 -8.01 28.64 3.89
N GLY A 286 -7.49 27.83 4.81
CA GLY A 286 -7.14 26.43 4.61
C GLY A 286 -5.88 26.22 3.74
N LEU A 287 -5.59 24.96 3.40
CA LEU A 287 -4.39 24.61 2.63
C LEU A 287 -4.63 24.59 1.12
N HIS A 288 -4.25 25.68 0.44
CA HIS A 288 -4.30 25.81 -1.02
C HIS A 288 -2.92 25.59 -1.64
N CYS A 289 -2.47 24.34 -1.61
CA CYS A 289 -1.11 23.95 -2.00
C CYS A 289 -1.09 22.71 -2.90
N HIS A 290 0.10 22.32 -3.38
CA HIS A 290 0.30 21.00 -3.98
C HIS A 290 0.00 19.90 -2.95
N ARG A 291 -0.64 18.78 -3.36
CA ARG A 291 -1.07 17.67 -2.47
C ARG A 291 0.01 17.13 -1.51
N ALA A 292 1.26 17.11 -1.96
CA ALA A 292 2.40 16.71 -1.12
C ALA A 292 2.68 17.74 -0.02
N ILE A 293 2.64 19.03 -0.37
CA ILE A 293 2.80 20.14 0.58
C ILE A 293 1.64 20.11 1.59
N ILE A 294 0.40 19.90 1.15
CA ILE A 294 -0.76 19.74 2.06
C ILE A 294 -0.50 18.63 3.08
N THR A 295 0.01 17.48 2.63
CA THR A 295 0.30 16.34 3.50
C THR A 295 1.40 16.68 4.51
N ILE A 296 2.43 17.41 4.09
CA ILE A 296 3.54 17.84 4.96
C ILE A 296 3.08 18.90 5.96
N CYS A 297 2.33 19.92 5.51
CA CYS A 297 1.78 20.97 6.36
C CYS A 297 0.89 20.41 7.47
N LYS A 298 0.08 19.38 7.18
CA LYS A 298 -0.71 18.68 8.19
C LYS A 298 0.14 18.01 9.27
N LEU A 299 1.29 17.45 8.89
CA LEU A 299 2.23 16.83 9.84
C LEU A 299 3.03 17.87 10.64
N ILE A 300 3.28 19.05 10.06
CA ILE A 300 3.89 20.19 10.78
C ILE A 300 2.86 20.85 11.71
N GLY A 301 1.58 20.85 11.33
CA GLY A 301 0.52 21.58 12.01
C GLY A 301 0.28 22.99 11.45
N ILE A 302 0.59 23.23 10.18
CA ILE A 302 0.19 24.43 9.44
C ILE A 302 -1.20 24.19 8.86
N ARG A 303 -2.14 25.09 9.13
CA ARG A 303 -3.56 24.99 8.75
C ARG A 303 -3.90 25.88 7.58
N ASP A 304 -3.33 27.08 7.51
CA ASP A 304 -3.64 28.07 6.48
C ASP A 304 -2.37 28.45 5.74
N MET A 305 -2.34 28.23 4.44
CA MET A 305 -1.22 28.63 3.58
C MET A 305 -1.62 28.51 2.11
N TYR A 306 -1.13 29.43 1.29
CA TYR A 306 -1.11 29.26 -0.17
C TYR A 306 0.29 28.89 -0.62
N ALA A 307 0.43 27.90 -1.51
CA ALA A 307 1.72 27.59 -2.11
C ALA A 307 1.62 27.21 -3.58
N LYS A 308 2.41 27.89 -4.40
CA LYS A 308 2.57 27.59 -5.83
C LYS A 308 3.95 26.98 -6.07
N VAL A 309 3.95 25.78 -6.68
CA VAL A 309 5.16 25.15 -7.21
C VAL A 309 5.29 25.52 -8.69
N SER A 310 6.49 25.95 -9.09
CA SER A 310 6.86 26.30 -10.46
C SER A 310 8.17 25.59 -10.84
N GLY A 311 8.38 25.35 -12.14
CA GLY A 311 9.52 24.58 -12.66
C GLY A 311 9.33 23.07 -12.53
N SER A 312 10.33 22.35 -12.02
CA SER A 312 10.31 20.89 -11.89
C SER A 312 9.42 20.43 -10.74
N THR A 313 8.52 19.48 -11.02
CA THR A 313 7.55 18.93 -10.06
C THR A 313 8.02 17.66 -9.33
N ASN A 314 9.34 17.45 -9.22
CA ASN A 314 9.90 16.29 -8.53
C ASN A 314 9.61 16.35 -7.02
N LEU A 315 8.89 15.36 -6.49
CA LEU A 315 8.42 15.36 -5.09
C LEU A 315 9.56 15.43 -4.06
N LEU A 316 10.73 14.85 -4.35
CA LEU A 316 11.88 14.93 -3.45
C LEU A 316 12.43 16.36 -3.37
N ASN A 317 12.50 17.06 -4.50
CA ASN A 317 12.96 18.44 -4.54
C ASN A 317 11.92 19.40 -3.96
N ILE A 318 10.63 19.14 -4.20
CA ILE A 318 9.55 19.90 -3.56
C ILE A 318 9.65 19.79 -2.03
N THR A 319 9.84 18.58 -1.51
CA THR A 319 9.96 18.35 -0.06
C THR A 319 11.19 19.08 0.49
N ARG A 320 12.36 18.95 -0.16
CA ARG A 320 13.58 19.66 0.26
C ARG A 320 13.44 21.18 0.21
N ALA A 321 12.88 21.73 -0.87
CA ALA A 321 12.62 23.16 -1.01
C ALA A 321 11.70 23.67 0.10
N LEU A 322 10.66 22.91 0.43
CA LEU A 322 9.70 23.26 1.47
C LEU A 322 10.37 23.34 2.84
N PHE A 323 11.07 22.28 3.26
CA PHE A 323 11.78 22.28 4.55
C PHE A 323 12.88 23.34 4.61
N GLN A 324 13.60 23.59 3.50
CA GLN A 324 14.60 24.64 3.43
C GLN A 324 13.97 26.03 3.58
N GLY A 325 12.85 26.30 2.94
CA GLY A 325 12.17 27.60 3.04
C GLY A 325 11.59 27.84 4.43
N LEU A 326 10.89 26.84 4.98
CA LEU A 326 10.25 26.94 6.29
C LEU A 326 11.27 27.05 7.44
N THR A 327 12.40 26.35 7.37
CA THR A 327 13.46 26.44 8.41
C THR A 327 14.19 27.79 8.37
N LYS A 328 14.22 28.48 7.23
CA LYS A 328 14.93 29.75 7.05
C LYS A 328 14.07 30.98 7.33
N GLN A 329 12.83 30.80 7.77
CA GLN A 329 11.96 31.93 8.05
C GLN A 329 12.47 32.70 9.28
N GLU A 330 12.44 34.02 9.22
CA GLU A 330 12.63 34.93 10.34
C GLU A 330 11.31 35.13 11.13
N THR A 331 11.40 35.03 12.46
CA THR A 331 10.28 35.36 13.36
C THR A 331 10.17 36.87 13.59
N HIS A 332 9.01 37.32 14.06
CA HIS A 332 8.83 38.73 14.44
C HIS A 332 9.76 39.14 15.59
N GLN A 333 10.07 38.22 16.51
CA GLN A 333 10.98 38.49 17.61
C GLN A 333 12.41 38.71 17.09
N THR A 334 12.89 37.82 16.23
CA THR A 334 14.21 37.96 15.59
C THR A 334 14.32 39.26 14.77
N LEU A 335 13.24 39.64 14.08
CA LEU A 335 13.18 40.91 13.34
C LEU A 335 13.25 42.12 14.27
N ALA A 336 12.49 42.12 15.37
CA ALA A 336 12.49 43.19 16.37
C ALA A 336 13.86 43.36 17.01
N ASP A 337 14.50 42.25 17.39
CA ASP A 337 15.83 42.25 18.00
C ASP A 337 16.91 42.71 17.01
N ARG A 338 16.83 42.32 15.73
CA ARG A 338 17.78 42.74 14.69
C ARG A 338 17.68 44.23 14.39
N LYS A 339 16.46 44.78 14.31
CA LYS A 339 16.22 46.20 13.96
C LYS A 339 16.18 47.14 15.17
N GLY A 340 15.98 46.61 16.37
CA GLY A 340 15.78 47.39 17.59
C GLY A 340 14.46 48.18 17.62
N LEU A 341 13.44 47.74 16.89
CA LEU A 341 12.15 48.44 16.72
C LEU A 341 10.97 47.52 17.05
N HIS A 342 9.83 48.12 17.41
CA HIS A 342 8.59 47.38 17.62
C HIS A 342 8.02 46.88 16.29
N VAL A 343 7.57 45.62 16.27
CA VAL A 343 6.88 45.04 15.11
C VAL A 343 5.38 45.18 15.32
N ILE A 344 4.76 46.02 14.48
CA ILE A 344 3.33 46.34 14.52
C ILE A 344 2.63 45.62 13.37
N GLU A 345 1.53 44.95 13.64
CA GLU A 345 0.63 44.40 12.63
C GLU A 345 -0.66 45.20 12.55
N PHE A 346 -1.01 45.61 11.34
CA PHE A 346 -2.30 46.18 11.02
C PHE A 346 -3.18 45.10 10.41
N ARG A 347 -4.39 44.94 10.94
CA ARG A 347 -5.38 43.99 10.42
C ARG A 347 -6.61 44.77 9.99
N GLU A 348 -7.09 44.46 8.78
CA GLU A 348 -8.30 45.10 8.24
C GLU A 348 -9.52 44.95 9.16
N GLU A 349 -9.60 43.84 9.89
CA GLU A 349 -10.66 43.54 10.87
C GLU A 349 -10.74 44.56 12.02
N TYR A 350 -9.59 45.12 12.43
CA TYR A 350 -9.50 46.07 13.55
C TYR A 350 -9.28 47.52 13.07
N GLY A 351 -9.36 47.77 11.75
CA GLY A 351 -9.15 49.09 11.17
C GLY A 351 -7.73 49.63 11.39
N ILE A 352 -7.62 50.75 12.10
CA ILE A 352 -6.36 51.51 12.28
C ILE A 352 -5.61 51.09 13.56
N LEU A 353 -6.17 50.19 14.38
CA LEU A 353 -5.59 49.80 15.67
C LEU A 353 -4.21 49.13 15.49
N PRO A 354 -3.12 49.71 16.03
CA PRO A 354 -1.78 49.11 15.91
C PRO A 354 -1.62 47.98 16.93
N LEU A 355 -1.44 46.75 16.46
CA LEU A 355 -1.17 45.60 17.33
C LEU A 355 0.35 45.36 17.41
N VAL A 356 0.93 45.56 18.59
CA VAL A 356 2.34 45.25 18.84
C VAL A 356 2.49 43.73 19.00
N ILE A 357 3.14 43.07 18.03
CA ILE A 357 3.36 41.61 18.08
C ILE A 357 4.64 41.28 18.83
N ALA A 358 5.70 42.04 18.57
CA ALA A 358 7.02 41.79 19.13
C ALA A 358 7.72 43.09 19.49
N SER A 359 8.47 43.05 20.58
CA SER A 359 9.30 44.14 21.09
C SER A 359 10.72 43.62 21.29
N PRO A 360 11.75 44.46 21.06
CA PRO A 360 13.14 44.05 21.23
C PRO A 360 13.43 43.75 22.72
N GLN A 361 14.10 42.63 23.00
CA GLN A 361 14.35 42.17 24.37
C GLN A 361 15.69 42.64 24.97
N GLY A 362 16.71 42.88 24.13
CA GLY A 362 18.10 43.03 24.61
C GLY A 362 18.74 44.43 24.53
N ALA A 363 18.21 45.33 23.69
CA ALA A 363 18.76 46.68 23.51
C ALA A 363 17.66 47.72 23.73
N ALA A 364 18.05 48.93 24.17
CA ALA A 364 17.13 50.06 24.19
C ALA A 364 16.52 50.25 22.80
N VAL A 365 15.19 50.40 22.76
CA VAL A 365 14.45 50.61 21.51
C VAL A 365 15.10 51.78 20.76
N ARG A 366 15.45 51.54 19.50
CA ARG A 366 16.05 52.54 18.63
C ARG A 366 15.13 53.75 18.57
N LYS A 367 15.68 54.94 18.87
CA LYS A 367 14.91 56.20 18.86
C LYS A 367 14.73 56.74 17.45
N ASP A 368 15.71 56.51 16.58
CA ASP A 368 15.69 57.00 15.21
C ASP A 368 14.79 56.12 14.33
N PRO A 369 13.86 56.69 13.54
CA PRO A 369 13.02 55.92 12.62
C PRO A 369 13.83 55.34 11.46
N GLU A 370 13.26 54.37 10.73
CA GLU A 370 13.85 53.91 9.46
C GLU A 370 13.61 54.97 8.38
N PRO A 371 14.57 55.20 7.47
CA PRO A 371 14.34 56.07 6.32
C PRO A 371 13.20 55.50 5.46
N GLU A 372 12.30 56.38 5.02
CA GLU A 372 11.20 56.03 4.12
C GLU A 372 11.65 56.21 2.66
N ASP A 373 11.74 55.11 1.93
CA ASP A 373 12.01 55.14 0.49
C ASP A 373 10.71 55.37 -0.28
N GLU A 374 10.66 56.39 -1.15
CA GLU A 374 9.48 56.65 -2.00
C GLU A 374 9.18 55.47 -2.95
N VAL A 375 10.23 54.84 -3.47
CA VAL A 375 10.12 53.68 -4.37
C VAL A 375 11.10 52.59 -3.90
N PRO A 376 10.60 51.49 -3.31
CA PRO A 376 11.47 50.43 -2.82
C PRO A 376 12.02 49.58 -3.98
N ASP A 377 13.32 49.32 -3.98
CA ASP A 377 13.99 48.41 -4.94
C ASP A 377 13.76 46.93 -4.57
N THR A 378 12.49 46.52 -4.53
CA THR A 378 12.09 45.14 -4.24
C THR A 378 11.80 44.38 -5.52
N LYS A 379 12.41 43.20 -5.65
CA LYS A 379 12.15 42.34 -6.81
C LYS A 379 10.71 41.83 -6.79
N LEU A 380 9.88 42.40 -7.65
CA LEU A 380 8.49 41.99 -7.83
C LEU A 380 8.38 40.76 -8.73
N GLU A 381 7.34 39.98 -8.47
CA GLU A 381 7.01 38.80 -9.24
C GLU A 381 5.82 39.07 -10.14
N TRP A 382 6.04 39.02 -11.45
CA TRP A 382 5.03 39.37 -12.46
C TRP A 382 3.71 38.62 -12.29
N ASP A 383 3.76 37.36 -11.88
CA ASP A 383 2.57 36.51 -11.67
C ASP A 383 1.63 37.03 -10.57
N ASP A 384 2.16 37.78 -9.60
CA ASP A 384 1.39 38.39 -8.52
C ASP A 384 0.90 39.78 -8.91
N VAL A 385 1.74 40.58 -9.56
CA VAL A 385 1.36 41.88 -10.11
C VAL A 385 0.17 41.72 -11.07
N LYS A 386 0.25 40.73 -11.97
CA LYS A 386 -0.82 40.38 -12.91
C LYS A 386 -2.09 39.90 -12.22
N ALA A 387 -1.98 39.26 -11.06
CA ALA A 387 -3.12 38.83 -10.27
C ALA A 387 -3.79 40.03 -9.58
N ALA A 388 -3.00 40.94 -9.01
CA ALA A 388 -3.49 42.16 -8.36
C ALA A 388 -4.21 43.08 -9.37
N GLN A 389 -3.72 43.17 -10.60
CA GLN A 389 -4.33 43.95 -11.68
C GLN A 389 -5.56 43.27 -12.32
N GLY A 390 -5.99 42.09 -11.85
CA GLY A 390 -7.11 41.34 -12.44
C GLY A 390 -6.84 40.80 -13.85
N MET A 391 -5.59 40.85 -14.33
CA MET A 391 -5.18 40.41 -15.66
C MET A 391 -4.95 38.90 -15.77
N LYS A 392 -4.91 38.20 -14.63
CA LYS A 392 -4.67 36.75 -14.57
C LYS A 392 -5.94 35.96 -14.87
N ARG A 393 -6.14 35.62 -16.14
CA ARG A 393 -7.25 34.77 -16.59
C ARG A 393 -6.84 33.29 -16.58
N SER A 394 -7.46 32.49 -15.72
CA SER A 394 -7.29 31.03 -15.72
C SER A 394 -8.57 30.35 -15.24
N VAL A 395 -9.13 29.46 -16.06
CA VAL A 395 -10.33 28.66 -15.72
C VAL A 395 -10.09 27.66 -14.58
N TRP A 396 -8.81 27.42 -14.23
CA TRP A 396 -8.40 26.49 -13.18
C TRP A 396 -8.07 27.19 -11.86
N ALA A 397 -8.01 28.52 -11.85
CA ALA A 397 -7.87 29.31 -10.64
C ALA A 397 -9.21 29.38 -9.90
N ASN A 398 -9.18 29.41 -8.56
CA ASN A 398 -10.35 29.60 -7.68
C ASN A 398 -11.52 28.61 -7.89
N VAL A 399 -11.24 27.43 -8.48
CA VAL A 399 -12.23 26.35 -8.60
C VAL A 399 -12.58 25.84 -7.20
N LYS A 400 -13.88 25.65 -6.92
CA LYS A 400 -14.36 25.06 -5.67
C LYS A 400 -13.77 23.66 -5.49
N ARG A 401 -13.09 23.44 -4.36
CA ARG A 401 -12.46 22.17 -3.98
C ARG A 401 -12.88 21.82 -2.56
N THR A 402 -12.72 20.56 -2.19
CA THR A 402 -12.80 20.16 -0.78
C THR A 402 -11.69 20.88 -0.01
N ILE A 403 -12.07 21.68 0.98
CA ILE A 403 -11.14 22.41 1.85
C ILE A 403 -10.49 21.39 2.79
N TRP A 404 -9.18 21.55 3.02
CA TRP A 404 -8.32 20.57 3.69
C TRP A 404 -7.74 21.06 4.99
#